data_AF-A0A428GGJ4-F1
#
_entry.id   AF-A0A428GGJ4-F1
#
_cell.length_a   1.000
_cell.length_b   1.000
_cell.length_c   1.000
_cell.angle_alpha   90.00
_cell.angle_beta   90.00
_cell.angle_gamma   90.00
#
_symmetry.space_group_name_H-M   'P 1'
#
loop_
_entity.id
_entity.type
_entity.pdbx_description
1 polymer ?
#
loop_
_entity_poly.entity_id
_entity_poly.type
_entity_poly.pdbx_seq_one_letter_code
_entity_poly.pdbx_strand_id
1 'polypeptide(L)'
;MNTLPQKQFKRMKREVEEETARGVGYFEGILEHIPSYPLSEAVKELALTGWITPQTAIVDVQNMLVTESIKRMNYQDFKEVAPYLFSYPREQREKDLLVRPVEISREYFEELKANAEELFHLKQDLVQAHEKLDAKIQELEMDRLPNGDQVIGIDLEAEEALLLRTPENAQVEEWEVRKDGLITNYRSALPEYGQIVETLFEMKNPDIDTILYEEVINYSKRTWPDSDPIQFSESTKEMLDQEAQLDPSFYQRAQFETLNQAYVYGSTSPLFQEHFPHYSDFVMNYVEDRERYELFDYRTEAVSLARDILEPRLDDINQVLGAKNQEMIIQKVNGYSQGESWDLAYLRDTKAEDREEVRFYLENEIGAWYKGSLTELAIIRFEDIDLEKGFNGQQEAVYHIDDNLLLQDKLKQVQHRIPDLERFVEAEEVEKQLNQTQDLAAEKEASEYSL
;
A
#
# COMPACT_ATOMS: atom_id res chain seq x y z
N MET A 1 -23.44 14.92 -33.26
CA MET A 1 -22.64 14.83 -34.49
C MET A 1 -21.22 14.49 -34.06
N ASN A 2 -20.85 13.21 -34.15
CA ASN A 2 -19.50 12.74 -33.85
C ASN A 2 -18.55 13.28 -34.92
N THR A 3 -17.63 14.16 -34.54
CA THR A 3 -16.63 14.69 -35.45
C THR A 3 -15.46 13.73 -35.54
N LEU A 4 -15.37 12.99 -36.64
CA LEU A 4 -14.20 12.15 -36.94
C LEU A 4 -12.89 12.97 -36.81
N PRO A 5 -11.83 12.43 -36.20
CA PRO A 5 -10.55 13.12 -36.05
C PRO A 5 -9.99 13.62 -37.39
N GLN A 6 -9.36 14.80 -37.38
CA GLN A 6 -8.80 15.45 -38.58
C GLN A 6 -7.84 14.55 -39.39
N LYS A 7 -7.15 13.62 -38.73
CA LYS A 7 -6.26 12.62 -39.35
C LYS A 7 -7.04 11.62 -40.23
N GLN A 8 -8.24 11.22 -39.83
CA GLN A 8 -9.06 10.25 -40.57
C GLN A 8 -9.61 10.85 -41.87
N PHE A 9 -10.11 12.10 -41.84
CA PHE A 9 -10.54 12.80 -43.06
C PHE A 9 -9.40 12.97 -44.09
N LYS A 10 -8.18 13.27 -43.62
CA LYS A 10 -7.01 13.36 -44.50
C LYS A 10 -6.65 12.01 -45.12
N ARG A 11 -6.79 10.91 -44.37
CA ARG A 11 -6.58 9.54 -44.88
C ARG A 11 -7.63 9.18 -45.94
N MET A 12 -8.91 9.42 -45.68
CA MET A 12 -9.99 9.14 -46.63
C MET A 12 -9.82 9.92 -47.93
N LYS A 13 -9.50 11.22 -47.86
CA LYS A 13 -9.27 12.03 -49.08
C LYS A 13 -8.12 11.47 -49.91
N ARG A 14 -7.02 11.06 -49.25
CA ARG A 14 -5.87 10.44 -49.90
C ARG A 14 -6.20 9.09 -50.53
N GLU A 15 -7.04 8.28 -49.88
CA GLU A 15 -7.52 7.01 -50.42
C GLU A 15 -8.35 7.22 -51.70
N VAL A 16 -9.24 8.22 -51.74
CA VAL A 16 -9.98 8.57 -52.97
C VAL A 16 -9.06 9.09 -54.08
N GLU A 17 -8.03 9.85 -53.72
CA GLU A 17 -7.01 10.33 -54.66
C GLU A 17 -6.17 9.19 -55.27
N GLU A 18 -5.77 8.21 -54.45
CA GLU A 18 -4.90 7.10 -54.82
C GLU A 18 -5.65 5.96 -55.54
N GLU A 19 -6.90 5.68 -55.17
CA GLU A 19 -7.63 4.50 -55.67
C GLU A 19 -8.39 4.75 -56.99
N THR A 20 -8.69 6.01 -57.33
CA THR A 20 -9.45 6.41 -58.53
C THR A 20 -10.81 5.68 -58.70
N ALA A 21 -11.57 6.00 -59.76
CA ALA A 21 -13.03 5.74 -59.92
C ALA A 21 -13.51 4.27 -59.84
N ARG A 22 -12.65 3.31 -59.50
CA ARG A 22 -12.97 1.88 -59.38
C ARG A 22 -12.88 1.34 -57.95
N GLY A 23 -12.31 2.07 -57.00
CA GLY A 23 -12.11 1.60 -55.62
C GLY A 23 -13.01 2.19 -54.55
N VAL A 24 -13.62 3.34 -54.85
CA VAL A 24 -14.44 4.09 -53.90
C VAL A 24 -15.88 4.15 -54.40
N GLY A 25 -16.79 3.61 -53.62
CA GLY A 25 -18.23 3.74 -53.82
C GLY A 25 -18.78 4.96 -53.11
N TYR A 26 -19.98 5.38 -53.50
CA TYR A 26 -20.68 6.46 -52.83
C TYR A 26 -22.19 6.20 -52.77
N PHE A 27 -22.83 6.82 -51.79
CA PHE A 27 -24.29 6.78 -51.65
C PHE A 27 -24.97 7.70 -52.67
N GLU A 28 -26.18 7.31 -53.08
CA GLU A 28 -27.03 8.09 -53.98
C GLU A 28 -27.29 9.49 -53.39
N GLY A 29 -27.19 10.53 -54.22
CA GLY A 29 -27.33 11.94 -53.79
C GLY A 29 -26.00 12.69 -53.53
N ILE A 30 -24.84 12.02 -53.55
CA ILE A 30 -23.53 12.68 -53.32
C ILE A 30 -23.29 13.91 -54.21
N LEU A 31 -23.74 13.87 -55.47
CA LEU A 31 -23.53 14.95 -56.45
C LEU A 31 -24.22 16.26 -56.05
N GLU A 32 -25.30 16.19 -55.26
CA GLU A 32 -26.02 17.38 -54.76
C GLU A 32 -25.24 18.11 -53.66
N HIS A 33 -24.32 17.41 -53.01
CA HIS A 33 -23.47 17.92 -51.94
C HIS A 33 -22.08 18.35 -52.41
N ILE A 34 -21.74 18.11 -53.69
CA ILE A 34 -20.47 18.56 -54.28
C ILE A 34 -20.61 20.03 -54.70
N PRO A 35 -19.76 20.95 -54.22
CA PRO A 35 -19.81 22.35 -54.64
C PRO A 35 -19.61 22.52 -56.15
N SER A 36 -20.12 23.62 -56.71
CA SER A 36 -20.11 23.84 -58.16
C SER A 36 -18.71 24.04 -58.76
N TYR A 37 -17.74 24.55 -57.98
CA TYR A 37 -16.37 24.79 -58.46
C TYR A 37 -15.55 23.50 -58.70
N PRO A 38 -15.46 22.51 -57.80
CA PRO A 38 -14.74 21.26 -58.07
C PRO A 38 -15.44 20.45 -59.16
N LEU A 39 -16.78 20.51 -59.22
CA LEU A 39 -17.57 19.85 -60.27
C LEU A 39 -17.26 20.44 -61.65
N SER A 40 -17.21 21.77 -61.76
CA SER A 40 -16.88 22.45 -63.03
C SER A 40 -15.46 22.15 -63.50
N GLU A 41 -14.50 22.07 -62.58
CA GLU A 41 -13.11 21.72 -62.90
C GLU A 41 -12.96 20.22 -63.25
N ALA A 42 -13.70 19.33 -62.59
CA ALA A 42 -13.77 17.92 -62.94
C ALA A 42 -14.33 17.71 -64.36
N VAL A 43 -15.39 18.43 -64.72
CA VAL A 43 -15.95 18.40 -66.09
C VAL A 43 -14.93 18.89 -67.13
N LYS A 44 -14.21 20.00 -66.84
CA LYS A 44 -13.15 20.49 -67.75
C LYS A 44 -12.07 19.43 -67.95
N GLU A 45 -11.59 18.80 -66.88
CA GLU A 45 -10.57 17.75 -66.97
C GLU A 45 -11.06 16.56 -67.79
N LEU A 46 -12.24 16.03 -67.48
CA LEU A 46 -12.79 14.85 -68.15
C LEU A 46 -13.06 15.12 -69.64
N ALA A 47 -13.44 16.36 -69.99
CA ALA A 47 -13.60 16.78 -71.37
C ALA A 47 -12.28 16.93 -72.14
N LEU A 48 -11.21 17.40 -71.48
CA LEU A 48 -9.88 17.58 -72.09
C LEU A 48 -9.11 16.26 -72.22
N THR A 49 -9.32 15.32 -71.29
CA THR A 49 -8.63 14.01 -71.27
C THR A 49 -9.26 12.97 -72.19
N GLY A 50 -10.49 13.20 -72.66
CA GLY A 50 -11.20 12.32 -73.60
C GLY A 50 -11.71 11.02 -72.99
N TRP A 51 -11.84 10.94 -71.66
CA TRP A 51 -12.27 9.73 -70.95
C TRP A 51 -13.76 9.40 -71.14
N ILE A 52 -14.58 10.40 -71.48
CA ILE A 52 -16.01 10.23 -71.74
C ILE A 52 -16.24 10.10 -73.25
N THR A 53 -16.64 8.90 -73.67
CA THR A 53 -17.07 8.58 -75.04
C THR A 53 -18.58 8.31 -75.11
N PRO A 54 -19.23 8.34 -76.28
CA PRO A 54 -20.66 8.01 -76.41
C PRO A 54 -21.07 6.62 -75.92
N GLN A 55 -20.10 5.72 -75.72
CA GLN A 55 -20.31 4.35 -75.24
C GLN A 55 -20.13 4.20 -73.72
N THR A 56 -19.76 5.28 -73.02
CA THR A 56 -19.51 5.25 -71.57
C THR A 56 -20.84 5.21 -70.82
N ALA A 57 -21.01 4.25 -69.90
CA ALA A 57 -22.24 4.16 -69.14
C ALA A 57 -22.40 5.38 -68.23
N ILE A 58 -23.66 5.83 -68.04
CA ILE A 58 -23.96 7.00 -67.21
C ILE A 58 -23.42 6.85 -65.78
N VAL A 59 -23.48 5.63 -65.24
CA VAL A 59 -22.95 5.32 -63.89
C VAL A 59 -21.43 5.52 -63.82
N ASP A 60 -20.70 5.11 -64.86
CA ASP A 60 -19.25 5.32 -64.94
C ASP A 60 -18.91 6.81 -65.05
N VAL A 61 -19.71 7.57 -65.83
CA VAL A 61 -19.55 9.03 -65.93
C VAL A 61 -19.79 9.71 -64.59
N GLN A 62 -20.81 9.29 -63.83
CA GLN A 62 -21.08 9.81 -62.49
C GLN A 62 -19.94 9.46 -61.52
N ASN A 63 -19.42 8.23 -61.56
CA ASN A 63 -18.28 7.82 -60.75
C ASN A 63 -17.02 8.65 -61.04
N MET A 64 -16.74 8.89 -62.32
CA MET A 64 -15.64 9.75 -62.74
C MET A 64 -15.82 11.19 -62.25
N LEU A 65 -17.03 11.74 -62.36
CA LEU A 65 -17.34 13.09 -61.90
C LEU A 65 -17.15 13.26 -60.39
N VAL A 66 -17.67 12.33 -59.59
CA VAL A 66 -17.52 12.34 -58.13
C VAL A 66 -16.05 12.27 -57.73
N THR A 67 -15.31 11.32 -58.31
CA THR A 67 -13.89 11.10 -58.00
C THR A 67 -13.04 12.33 -58.35
N GLU A 68 -13.20 12.85 -59.56
CA GLU A 68 -12.44 14.03 -60.02
C GLU A 68 -12.82 15.31 -59.29
N SER A 69 -14.06 15.41 -58.80
CA SER A 69 -14.50 16.53 -57.98
C SER A 69 -13.84 16.50 -56.59
N ILE A 70 -13.76 15.33 -55.95
CA ILE A 70 -13.14 15.16 -54.63
C ILE A 70 -11.65 15.54 -54.64
N LYS A 71 -10.92 15.17 -55.70
CA LYS A 71 -9.50 15.56 -55.87
C LYS A 71 -9.30 17.07 -55.84
N ARG A 72 -10.24 17.83 -56.43
CA ARG A 72 -10.15 19.28 -56.61
C ARG A 72 -10.85 20.08 -55.50
N MET A 73 -11.50 19.39 -54.58
CA MET A 73 -12.24 19.98 -53.47
C MET A 73 -11.29 20.36 -52.34
N ASN A 74 -11.53 21.51 -51.69
CA ASN A 74 -10.78 21.88 -50.50
C ASN A 74 -11.14 20.97 -49.29
N TYR A 75 -10.35 21.06 -48.22
CA TYR A 75 -10.50 20.19 -47.06
C TYR A 75 -11.81 20.41 -46.27
N GLN A 76 -12.32 21.64 -46.21
CA GLN A 76 -13.55 21.92 -45.44
C GLN A 76 -14.77 21.38 -46.18
N ASP A 77 -14.85 21.61 -47.48
CA ASP A 77 -15.92 21.08 -48.33
C ASP A 77 -15.90 19.54 -48.37
N PHE A 78 -14.69 18.94 -48.35
CA PHE A 78 -14.57 17.48 -48.32
C PHE A 78 -15.21 16.85 -47.07
N LYS A 79 -15.20 17.53 -45.91
CA LYS A 79 -15.84 17.01 -44.70
C LYS A 79 -17.35 16.85 -44.86
N GLU A 80 -17.98 17.70 -45.68
CA GLU A 80 -19.42 17.66 -45.92
C GLU A 80 -19.80 16.49 -46.86
N VAL A 81 -18.87 16.10 -47.73
CA VAL A 81 -19.07 15.02 -48.71
C VAL A 81 -18.57 13.66 -48.21
N ALA A 82 -17.61 13.64 -47.28
CA ALA A 82 -17.03 12.41 -46.73
C ALA A 82 -18.04 11.37 -46.20
N PRO A 83 -19.14 11.75 -45.53
CA PRO A 83 -20.16 10.80 -45.07
C PRO A 83 -20.83 10.01 -46.19
N TYR A 84 -20.75 10.50 -47.43
CA TYR A 84 -21.34 9.85 -48.60
C TYR A 84 -20.40 8.85 -49.29
N LEU A 85 -19.14 8.72 -48.83
CA LEU A 85 -18.12 7.86 -49.43
C LEU A 85 -17.90 6.59 -48.62
N PHE A 86 -17.66 5.48 -49.32
CA PHE A 86 -17.22 4.21 -48.72
C PHE A 86 -16.21 3.53 -49.64
N SER A 87 -15.25 2.78 -49.08
CA SER A 87 -14.26 2.03 -49.86
C SER A 87 -14.46 0.53 -49.69
N TYR A 88 -14.12 -0.23 -50.75
CA TYR A 88 -14.07 -1.69 -50.69
C TYR A 88 -12.62 -2.14 -50.48
N PRO A 89 -12.32 -3.03 -49.51
CA PRO A 89 -10.97 -3.54 -49.29
C PRO A 89 -10.37 -4.14 -50.58
N ARG A 90 -9.09 -3.86 -50.87
CA ARG A 90 -8.39 -4.36 -52.07
C ARG A 90 -8.46 -5.88 -52.21
N GLU A 91 -8.43 -6.60 -51.10
CA GLU A 91 -8.39 -8.07 -51.03
C GLU A 91 -9.72 -8.73 -51.44
N GLN A 92 -10.85 -8.03 -51.33
CA GLN A 92 -12.16 -8.52 -51.76
C GLN A 92 -12.41 -8.34 -53.27
N ARG A 93 -11.65 -7.46 -53.94
CA ARG A 93 -11.78 -7.17 -55.38
C ARG A 93 -11.15 -8.23 -56.29
N GLU A 94 -10.19 -9.01 -55.78
CA GLU A 94 -9.47 -10.04 -56.54
C GLU A 94 -10.13 -11.42 -56.50
N LYS A 95 -11.15 -11.62 -55.65
CA LYS A 95 -11.95 -12.85 -55.62
C LYS A 95 -13.18 -12.66 -56.52
N ASP A 96 -13.32 -13.49 -57.54
CA ASP A 96 -14.56 -13.59 -58.33
C ASP A 96 -15.74 -13.89 -57.38
N LEU A 97 -16.49 -12.84 -57.02
CA LEU A 97 -17.68 -12.92 -56.17
C LEU A 97 -18.78 -13.67 -56.93
N LEU A 98 -18.92 -14.98 -56.65
CA LEU A 98 -20.09 -15.76 -57.05
C LEU A 98 -21.25 -15.40 -56.11
N VAL A 99 -21.98 -14.35 -56.45
CA VAL A 99 -23.20 -13.95 -55.75
C VAL A 99 -24.28 -15.03 -55.98
N ARG A 100 -24.75 -15.67 -54.90
CA ARG A 100 -26.03 -16.37 -54.89
C ARG A 100 -27.07 -15.48 -54.22
N PRO A 101 -28.27 -15.32 -54.78
CA PRO A 101 -29.35 -14.62 -54.10
C PRO A 101 -29.74 -15.39 -52.84
N VAL A 102 -29.68 -14.73 -51.68
CA VAL A 102 -30.23 -15.25 -50.43
C VAL A 102 -31.75 -15.19 -50.55
N GLU A 103 -32.44 -16.32 -50.37
CA GLU A 103 -33.90 -16.32 -50.27
C GLU A 103 -34.30 -15.69 -48.92
N ILE A 104 -34.78 -14.44 -48.98
CA ILE A 104 -35.22 -13.69 -47.81
C ILE A 104 -36.53 -14.31 -47.32
N SER A 105 -36.46 -15.21 -46.34
CA SER A 105 -37.64 -15.58 -45.55
C SER A 105 -37.87 -14.53 -44.47
N ARG A 106 -39.13 -14.33 -44.08
CA ARG A 106 -39.48 -13.38 -43.01
C ARG A 106 -38.85 -13.76 -41.67
N GLU A 107 -38.71 -15.06 -41.42
CA GLU A 107 -38.05 -15.58 -40.22
C GLU A 107 -36.55 -15.25 -40.22
N TYR A 108 -35.86 -15.41 -41.35
CA TYR A 108 -34.44 -15.04 -41.46
C TYR A 108 -34.21 -13.53 -41.33
N PHE A 109 -35.14 -12.71 -41.83
CA PHE A 109 -35.09 -11.26 -41.66
C PHE A 109 -35.31 -10.84 -40.21
N GLU A 110 -36.24 -11.46 -39.49
CA GLU A 110 -36.47 -11.14 -38.07
C GLU A 110 -35.33 -11.66 -37.18
N GLU A 111 -34.71 -12.79 -37.51
CA GLU A 111 -33.50 -13.30 -36.84
C GLU A 111 -32.31 -12.36 -37.05
N LEU A 112 -32.06 -11.90 -38.29
CA LEU A 112 -31.02 -10.92 -38.58
C LEU A 112 -31.25 -9.58 -37.86
N LYS A 113 -32.51 -9.15 -37.77
CA LYS A 113 -32.88 -7.92 -37.08
C LYS A 113 -32.67 -8.05 -35.57
N ALA A 114 -33.08 -9.17 -34.96
CA ALA A 114 -32.89 -9.42 -33.53
C ALA A 114 -31.41 -9.50 -33.17
N ASN A 115 -30.61 -10.22 -33.95
CA ASN A 115 -29.16 -10.32 -33.73
C ASN A 115 -28.46 -8.96 -33.92
N ALA A 116 -28.90 -8.15 -34.90
CA ALA A 116 -28.37 -6.82 -35.11
C ALA A 116 -28.75 -5.86 -33.97
N GLU A 117 -29.98 -5.91 -33.46
CA GLU A 117 -30.42 -5.11 -32.31
C GLU A 117 -29.67 -5.51 -31.02
N GLU A 118 -29.48 -6.81 -30.78
CA GLU A 118 -28.71 -7.33 -29.65
C GLU A 118 -27.23 -6.89 -29.72
N LEU A 119 -26.59 -7.00 -30.88
CA LEU A 119 -25.23 -6.50 -31.12
C LEU A 119 -25.13 -4.98 -30.97
N PHE A 120 -26.16 -4.23 -31.39
CA PHE A 120 -26.18 -2.78 -31.25
C PHE A 120 -26.34 -2.34 -29.79
N HIS A 121 -27.17 -3.05 -29.02
CA HIS A 121 -27.32 -2.83 -27.58
C HIS A 121 -26.06 -3.19 -26.81
N LEU A 122 -25.46 -4.36 -27.07
CA LEU A 122 -24.16 -4.75 -26.50
C LEU A 122 -23.06 -3.72 -26.82
N LYS A 123 -23.02 -3.22 -28.05
CA LYS A 123 -22.06 -2.17 -28.46
C LYS A 123 -22.33 -0.85 -27.73
N GLN A 124 -23.59 -0.48 -27.54
CA GLN A 124 -23.96 0.75 -26.85
C GLN A 124 -23.69 0.65 -25.33
N ASP A 125 -23.92 -0.51 -24.73
CA ASP A 125 -23.63 -0.79 -23.32
C ASP A 125 -22.11 -0.82 -23.07
N LEU A 126 -21.33 -1.44 -23.95
CA LEU A 126 -19.86 -1.42 -23.91
C LEU A 126 -19.32 0.00 -24.06
N VAL A 127 -19.81 0.78 -25.02
CA VAL A 127 -19.37 2.17 -25.23
C VAL A 127 -19.75 3.05 -24.04
N GLN A 128 -20.93 2.87 -23.45
CA GLN A 128 -21.34 3.65 -22.27
C GLN A 128 -20.60 3.26 -20.98
N ALA A 129 -20.33 1.97 -20.79
CA ALA A 129 -19.48 1.49 -19.69
C ALA A 129 -18.06 2.04 -19.85
N HIS A 130 -17.54 2.01 -21.07
CA HIS A 130 -16.19 2.49 -21.41
C HIS A 130 -16.08 4.02 -21.31
N GLU A 131 -17.05 4.81 -21.79
CA GLU A 131 -17.03 6.27 -21.62
C GLU A 131 -17.15 6.69 -20.15
N LYS A 132 -17.90 5.93 -19.33
CA LYS A 132 -17.94 6.14 -17.88
C LYS A 132 -16.62 5.76 -17.20
N LEU A 133 -15.97 4.69 -17.67
CA LEU A 133 -14.69 4.22 -17.14
C LEU A 133 -13.55 5.17 -17.54
N ASP A 134 -13.49 5.59 -18.80
CA ASP A 134 -12.53 6.58 -19.32
C ASP A 134 -12.72 7.95 -18.65
N ALA A 135 -13.96 8.40 -18.41
CA ALA A 135 -14.21 9.63 -17.66
C ALA A 135 -13.78 9.49 -16.18
N LYS A 136 -14.06 8.35 -15.55
CA LYS A 136 -13.60 8.06 -14.18
C LYS A 136 -12.07 7.97 -14.10
N ILE A 137 -11.40 7.36 -15.07
CA ILE A 137 -9.95 7.22 -15.12
C ILE A 137 -9.26 8.54 -15.47
N GLN A 138 -9.81 9.32 -16.41
CA GLN A 138 -9.34 10.68 -16.70
C GLN A 138 -9.53 11.64 -15.52
N GLU A 139 -10.53 11.43 -14.67
CA GLU A 139 -10.69 12.20 -13.43
C GLU A 139 -9.75 11.69 -12.30
N LEU A 140 -9.31 10.43 -12.38
CA LEU A 140 -8.24 9.85 -11.54
C LEU A 140 -6.82 10.22 -12.02
N GLU A 141 -6.65 10.93 -13.16
CA GLU A 141 -5.37 11.50 -13.64
C GLU A 141 -4.82 12.62 -12.73
N MET A 142 -5.59 13.06 -11.73
CA MET A 142 -5.06 13.90 -10.67
C MET A 142 -4.38 12.99 -9.66
N ASP A 143 -3.04 13.03 -9.59
CA ASP A 143 -2.20 12.41 -8.53
C ASP A 143 -2.79 12.53 -7.10
N ARG A 144 -3.70 13.48 -6.85
CA ARG A 144 -4.40 13.73 -5.58
C ARG A 144 -5.88 14.04 -5.79
N LEU A 145 -6.74 13.38 -5.00
CA LEU A 145 -8.14 13.74 -4.79
C LEU A 145 -8.26 15.11 -4.07
N PRO A 146 -9.44 15.78 -4.12
CA PRO A 146 -9.63 17.09 -3.48
C PRO A 146 -9.37 17.13 -1.97
N ASN A 147 -9.52 15.99 -1.28
CA ASN A 147 -9.21 15.84 0.15
C ASN A 147 -7.71 15.65 0.42
N GLY A 148 -6.88 15.50 -0.61
CA GLY A 148 -5.42 15.32 -0.53
C GLY A 148 -4.94 13.87 -0.68
N ASP A 149 -5.86 12.90 -0.64
CA ASP A 149 -5.54 11.47 -0.78
C ASP A 149 -5.02 11.15 -2.19
N GLN A 150 -4.13 10.19 -2.32
CA GLN A 150 -3.47 9.83 -3.59
C GLN A 150 -3.96 8.49 -4.09
N VAL A 151 -4.32 8.41 -5.37
CA VAL A 151 -4.59 7.12 -6.02
C VAL A 151 -3.25 6.54 -6.43
N ILE A 152 -2.83 5.44 -5.80
CA ILE A 152 -1.52 4.83 -6.07
C ILE A 152 -1.62 3.53 -6.87
N GLY A 153 -2.81 2.96 -7.01
CA GLY A 153 -3.04 1.75 -7.80
C GLY A 153 -4.50 1.55 -8.19
N ILE A 154 -4.71 0.81 -9.28
CA ILE A 154 -6.02 0.56 -9.87
C ILE A 154 -6.15 -0.93 -10.18
N ASP A 155 -7.29 -1.53 -9.85
CA ASP A 155 -7.70 -2.87 -10.29
C ASP A 155 -8.95 -2.73 -11.16
N LEU A 156 -8.79 -2.94 -12.47
CA LEU A 156 -9.88 -2.84 -13.44
C LEU A 156 -10.86 -4.02 -13.35
N GLU A 157 -10.40 -5.21 -12.96
CA GLU A 157 -11.26 -6.40 -12.93
C GLU A 157 -12.23 -6.33 -11.75
N ALA A 158 -11.76 -5.79 -10.62
CA ALA A 158 -12.57 -5.59 -9.42
C ALA A 158 -13.29 -4.24 -9.37
N GLU A 159 -12.99 -3.31 -10.30
CA GLU A 159 -13.43 -1.91 -10.27
C GLU A 159 -13.05 -1.18 -8.96
N GLU A 160 -11.82 -1.39 -8.50
CA GLU A 160 -11.29 -0.88 -7.25
C GLU A 160 -10.08 0.05 -7.44
N ALA A 161 -9.94 1.03 -6.54
CA ALA A 161 -8.78 1.90 -6.42
C ALA A 161 -8.11 1.71 -5.07
N LEU A 162 -6.78 1.76 -5.08
CA LEU A 162 -5.95 1.82 -3.89
C LEU A 162 -5.61 3.28 -3.58
N LEU A 163 -6.20 3.80 -2.51
CA LEU A 163 -5.94 5.14 -2.02
C LEU A 163 -4.88 5.13 -0.91
N LEU A 164 -3.85 5.94 -1.07
CA LEU A 164 -3.00 6.38 0.02
C LEU A 164 -3.58 7.65 0.62
N ARG A 165 -4.13 7.53 1.83
CA ARG A 165 -4.70 8.67 2.55
C ARG A 165 -3.57 9.57 3.06
N THR A 166 -3.84 10.86 3.27
CA THR A 166 -2.86 11.69 3.98
C THR A 166 -2.90 11.38 5.48
N PRO A 167 -1.79 11.53 6.22
CA PRO A 167 -1.79 11.30 7.67
C PRO A 167 -2.84 12.15 8.43
N GLU A 168 -3.21 13.32 7.91
CA GLU A 168 -4.26 14.17 8.51
C GLU A 168 -5.68 13.62 8.29
N ASN A 169 -5.88 12.83 7.24
CA ASN A 169 -7.16 12.21 6.90
C ASN A 169 -7.29 10.79 7.45
N ALA A 170 -6.17 10.10 7.65
CA ALA A 170 -6.11 8.79 8.29
C ALA A 170 -6.57 8.91 9.75
N GLN A 171 -7.54 8.10 10.14
CA GLN A 171 -8.04 8.02 11.51
C GLN A 171 -7.59 6.69 12.11
N VAL A 172 -6.29 6.61 12.43
CA VAL A 172 -5.73 5.42 13.06
C VAL A 172 -5.83 5.54 14.57
N GLU A 173 -6.66 4.69 15.16
CA GLU A 173 -6.84 4.57 16.59
C GLU A 173 -5.75 3.69 17.23
N GLU A 174 -5.43 3.97 18.49
CA GLU A 174 -4.37 3.23 19.23
C GLU A 174 -4.63 1.71 19.25
N TRP A 175 -5.89 1.31 19.40
CA TRP A 175 -6.25 -0.11 19.51
C TRP A 175 -6.08 -0.89 18.19
N GLU A 176 -5.97 -0.21 17.05
CA GLU A 176 -5.75 -0.83 15.75
C GLU A 176 -4.28 -1.23 15.56
N VAL A 177 -3.36 -0.47 16.16
CA VAL A 177 -1.92 -0.73 16.06
C VAL A 177 -1.36 -1.43 17.30
N ARG A 178 -2.08 -1.43 18.42
CA ARG A 178 -1.57 -2.00 19.69
C ARG A 178 -1.59 -3.53 19.69
N LYS A 179 -0.40 -4.12 19.83
CA LYS A 179 -0.22 -5.56 20.11
C LYS A 179 -0.02 -5.82 21.61
N ASP A 180 -0.39 -7.03 22.06
CA ASP A 180 -0.35 -7.43 23.47
C ASP A 180 1.05 -7.34 24.11
N GLY A 181 2.12 -7.58 23.34
CA GLY A 181 3.49 -7.48 23.84
C GLY A 181 4.02 -6.04 23.98
N LEU A 182 3.29 -5.02 23.53
CA LEU A 182 3.72 -3.63 23.60
C LEU A 182 3.66 -3.12 25.04
N ILE A 183 4.82 -2.76 25.58
CA ILE A 183 4.96 -2.22 26.94
C ILE A 183 4.78 -0.71 26.93
N THR A 184 5.49 -0.02 26.04
CA THR A 184 5.54 1.44 26.05
C THR A 184 4.17 2.05 25.74
N ASN A 185 3.74 2.95 26.62
CA ASN A 185 2.51 3.71 26.52
C ASN A 185 2.79 5.18 26.85
N TYR A 186 2.57 6.08 25.88
CA TYR A 186 2.76 7.51 26.03
C TYR A 186 1.82 8.17 27.06
N ARG A 187 0.71 7.51 27.41
CA ARG A 187 -0.22 7.99 28.45
C ARG A 187 0.23 7.63 29.86
N SER A 188 1.25 6.78 29.99
CA SER A 188 1.80 6.42 31.28
C SER A 188 2.47 7.62 31.94
N ALA A 189 2.36 7.73 33.26
CA ALA A 189 3.12 8.70 34.03
C ALA A 189 4.59 8.27 34.21
N LEU A 190 4.93 7.02 33.91
CA LEU A 190 6.29 6.50 33.97
C LEU A 190 7.05 6.77 32.66
N PRO A 191 8.34 7.15 32.74
CA PRO A 191 9.23 7.12 31.58
C PRO A 191 9.29 5.73 30.94
N GLU A 192 9.70 5.64 29.68
CA GLU A 192 9.69 4.39 28.90
C GLU A 192 10.45 3.26 29.59
N TYR A 193 11.68 3.51 30.05
CA TYR A 193 12.46 2.52 30.82
C TYR A 193 11.78 2.16 32.14
N GLY A 194 11.12 3.11 32.80
CA GLY A 194 10.36 2.86 34.03
C GLY A 194 9.18 1.91 33.81
N GLN A 195 8.51 2.01 32.65
CA GLN A 195 7.45 1.06 32.27
C GLN A 195 7.99 -0.35 32.07
N ILE A 196 9.19 -0.49 31.51
CA ILE A 196 9.86 -1.79 31.35
C ILE A 196 10.15 -2.41 32.72
N VAL A 197 10.78 -1.67 33.63
CA VAL A 197 11.10 -2.16 34.97
C VAL A 197 9.84 -2.54 35.76
N GLU A 198 8.79 -1.73 35.68
CA GLU A 198 7.51 -2.05 36.33
C GLU A 198 6.90 -3.34 35.75
N THR A 199 6.93 -3.50 34.43
CA THR A 199 6.48 -4.74 33.76
C THR A 199 7.29 -5.94 34.22
N LEU A 200 8.61 -5.80 34.38
CA LEU A 200 9.48 -6.87 34.87
C LEU A 200 9.12 -7.29 36.31
N PHE A 201 8.84 -6.34 37.21
CA PHE A 201 8.36 -6.65 38.56
C PHE A 201 6.97 -7.33 38.56
N GLU A 202 6.07 -6.94 37.66
CA GLU A 202 4.75 -7.56 37.54
C GLU A 202 4.82 -9.05 37.12
N MET A 203 5.90 -9.48 36.47
CA MET A 203 6.14 -10.89 36.14
C MET A 203 6.38 -11.77 37.36
N LYS A 204 6.73 -11.19 38.52
CA LYS A 204 7.04 -11.90 39.77
C LYS A 204 8.08 -13.00 39.55
N ASN A 205 9.19 -12.63 38.90
CA ASN A 205 10.27 -13.55 38.60
C ASN A 205 11.45 -13.26 39.55
N PRO A 206 11.71 -14.13 40.54
CA PRO A 206 12.73 -13.88 41.56
C PRO A 206 14.13 -13.62 40.99
N ASP A 207 14.49 -14.24 39.87
CA ASP A 207 15.79 -14.04 39.23
C ASP A 207 15.90 -12.64 38.60
N ILE A 208 14.80 -12.13 38.03
CA ILE A 208 14.75 -10.76 37.48
C ILE A 208 14.73 -9.75 38.61
N ASP A 209 13.87 -9.96 39.61
CA ASP A 209 13.77 -9.08 40.78
C ASP A 209 15.13 -8.97 41.49
N THR A 210 15.88 -10.08 41.55
CA THR A 210 17.25 -10.12 42.08
C THR A 210 18.19 -9.20 41.29
N ILE A 211 18.19 -9.30 39.95
CA ILE A 211 18.99 -8.42 39.09
C ILE A 211 18.66 -6.95 39.34
N LEU A 212 17.37 -6.61 39.39
CA LEU A 212 16.89 -5.23 39.56
C LEU A 212 17.31 -4.66 40.92
N TYR A 213 17.08 -5.40 42.01
CA TYR A 213 17.43 -4.93 43.35
C TYR A 213 18.94 -4.87 43.61
N GLU A 214 19.70 -5.82 43.06
CA GLU A 214 21.17 -5.75 43.15
C GLU A 214 21.71 -4.48 42.51
N GLU A 215 21.19 -4.06 41.35
CA GLU A 215 21.66 -2.81 40.74
C GLU A 215 21.28 -1.57 41.55
N VAL A 216 20.13 -1.54 42.21
CA VAL A 216 19.79 -0.46 43.15
C VAL A 216 20.80 -0.39 44.30
N ILE A 217 21.13 -1.54 44.90
CA ILE A 217 22.11 -1.62 45.99
C ILE A 217 23.50 -1.19 45.52
N ASN A 218 23.93 -1.69 44.36
CA ASN A 218 25.21 -1.35 43.77
C ASN A 218 25.28 0.14 43.37
N TYR A 219 24.19 0.70 42.85
CA TYR A 219 24.08 2.13 42.54
C TYR A 219 24.23 2.97 43.82
N SER A 220 23.50 2.63 44.88
CA SER A 220 23.60 3.31 46.18
C SER A 220 25.04 3.30 46.71
N LYS A 221 25.74 2.15 46.60
CA LYS A 221 27.16 2.01 46.97
C LYS A 221 28.09 2.87 46.12
N ARG A 222 27.89 2.92 44.80
CA ARG A 222 28.70 3.73 43.88
C ARG A 222 28.49 5.23 44.11
N THR A 223 27.25 5.65 44.32
CA THR A 223 26.84 7.05 44.45
C THR A 223 27.16 7.61 45.84
N TRP A 224 27.01 6.79 46.88
CA TRP A 224 27.31 7.12 48.26
C TRP A 224 28.26 6.09 48.86
N PRO A 225 29.58 6.23 48.64
CA PRO A 225 30.58 5.28 49.16
C PRO A 225 30.56 5.13 50.69
N ASP A 226 30.12 6.18 51.40
CA ASP A 226 29.97 6.20 52.85
C ASP A 226 28.64 5.57 53.34
N SER A 227 27.79 5.07 52.43
CA SER A 227 26.55 4.35 52.79
C SER A 227 26.85 3.11 53.63
N ASP A 228 25.86 2.68 54.43
CA ASP A 228 26.00 1.54 55.32
C ASP A 228 26.46 0.29 54.56
N PRO A 229 27.56 -0.36 54.98
CA PRO A 229 28.13 -1.50 54.30
C PRO A 229 27.12 -2.63 54.13
N ILE A 230 27.36 -3.51 53.15
CA ILE A 230 26.54 -4.72 53.04
C ILE A 230 26.91 -5.63 54.21
N GLN A 231 25.94 -5.95 55.04
CA GLN A 231 26.09 -6.80 56.22
C GLN A 231 24.89 -7.74 56.32
N PHE A 232 25.04 -8.84 57.04
CA PHE A 232 23.90 -9.67 57.38
C PHE A 232 22.91 -8.89 58.27
N SER A 233 21.61 -9.14 58.07
CA SER A 233 20.57 -8.66 58.97
C SER A 233 20.76 -9.24 60.38
N GLU A 234 20.19 -8.59 61.39
CA GLU A 234 20.27 -9.10 62.77
C GLU A 234 19.64 -10.49 62.91
N SER A 235 18.54 -10.76 62.20
CA SER A 235 17.92 -12.09 62.15
C SER A 235 18.85 -13.15 61.55
N THR A 236 19.59 -12.82 60.49
CA THR A 236 20.58 -13.71 59.89
C THR A 236 21.76 -13.94 60.84
N LYS A 237 22.22 -12.91 61.56
CA LYS A 237 23.29 -13.05 62.56
C LYS A 237 22.86 -13.96 63.72
N GLU A 238 21.65 -13.76 64.26
CA GLU A 238 21.09 -14.60 65.33
C GLU A 238 20.96 -16.06 64.90
N MET A 239 20.57 -16.30 63.64
CA MET A 239 20.52 -17.64 63.05
C MET A 239 21.91 -18.27 62.99
N LEU A 240 22.92 -17.57 62.45
CA LEU A 240 24.29 -18.07 62.35
C LEU A 240 24.93 -18.32 63.72
N ASP A 241 24.62 -17.49 64.73
CA ASP A 241 25.09 -17.66 66.11
C ASP A 241 24.61 -18.98 66.73
N GLN A 242 23.44 -19.50 66.33
CA GLN A 242 22.90 -20.78 66.84
C GLN A 242 23.65 -21.99 66.32
N GLU A 243 24.21 -21.91 65.12
CA GLU A 243 24.90 -23.03 64.47
C GLU A 243 26.37 -23.15 64.89
N ALA A 244 27.02 -22.01 65.20
CA ALA A 244 28.41 -21.91 65.62
C ALA A 244 29.44 -22.55 64.65
N GLN A 245 29.11 -22.63 63.36
CA GLN A 245 30.02 -23.13 62.30
C GLN A 245 30.91 -22.04 61.70
N LEU A 246 30.42 -20.79 61.70
CA LEU A 246 31.15 -19.63 61.21
C LEU A 246 31.76 -18.86 62.38
N ASP A 247 32.88 -18.15 62.12
CA ASP A 247 33.52 -17.29 63.13
C ASP A 247 32.65 -16.04 63.40
N PRO A 248 32.00 -15.93 64.57
CA PRO A 248 31.14 -14.78 64.89
C PRO A 248 31.91 -13.47 64.91
N SER A 249 33.21 -13.52 65.24
CA SER A 249 34.04 -12.32 65.30
C SER A 249 34.24 -11.67 63.93
N PHE A 250 34.08 -12.45 62.85
CA PHE A 250 34.14 -12.02 61.47
C PHE A 250 32.77 -11.52 61.00
N TYR A 251 31.74 -12.36 60.92
CA TYR A 251 30.48 -11.96 60.26
C TYR A 251 29.66 -10.92 61.02
N GLN A 252 29.84 -10.78 62.34
CA GLN A 252 29.19 -9.71 63.11
C GLN A 252 29.74 -8.32 62.76
N ARG A 253 30.94 -8.24 62.19
CA ARG A 253 31.61 -6.97 61.80
C ARG A 253 31.99 -6.92 60.32
N ALA A 254 31.72 -7.98 59.57
CA ALA A 254 32.05 -8.07 58.16
C ALA A 254 31.32 -6.97 57.39
N GLN A 255 32.02 -6.40 56.43
CA GLN A 255 31.49 -5.45 55.47
C GLN A 255 31.75 -6.07 54.10
N PHE A 256 30.72 -6.66 53.52
CA PHE A 256 30.82 -7.29 52.22
C PHE A 256 30.81 -6.23 51.12
N GLU A 257 31.54 -6.47 50.04
CA GLU A 257 31.56 -5.57 48.87
C GLU A 257 30.30 -5.76 48.01
N THR A 258 29.77 -6.98 47.96
CA THR A 258 28.55 -7.34 47.21
C THR A 258 27.66 -8.28 48.00
N LEU A 259 26.37 -8.32 47.68
CA LEU A 259 25.44 -9.30 48.26
C LEU A 259 25.86 -10.74 47.94
N ASN A 260 26.39 -10.99 46.74
CA ASN A 260 26.86 -12.31 46.36
C ASN A 260 28.03 -12.77 47.25
N GLN A 261 28.94 -11.87 47.63
CA GLN A 261 30.01 -12.20 48.58
C GLN A 261 29.45 -12.58 49.96
N ALA A 262 28.43 -11.85 50.44
CA ALA A 262 27.74 -12.18 51.68
C ALA A 262 27.05 -13.55 51.59
N TYR A 263 26.32 -13.82 50.50
CA TYR A 263 25.66 -15.09 50.27
C TYR A 263 26.63 -16.27 50.18
N VAL A 264 27.74 -16.14 49.45
CA VAL A 264 28.76 -17.20 49.33
C VAL A 264 29.40 -17.49 50.68
N TYR A 265 29.69 -16.46 51.48
CA TYR A 265 30.21 -16.65 52.83
C TYR A 265 29.17 -17.35 53.72
N GLY A 266 27.92 -16.87 53.71
CA GLY A 266 26.82 -17.45 54.47
C GLY A 266 26.56 -18.91 54.10
N SER A 267 26.61 -19.25 52.82
CA SER A 267 26.35 -20.61 52.28
C SER A 267 27.34 -21.69 52.76
N THR A 268 28.39 -21.31 53.48
CA THR A 268 29.24 -22.29 54.18
C THR A 268 28.58 -22.86 55.44
N SER A 269 27.54 -22.20 55.95
CA SER A 269 26.65 -22.65 57.02
C SER A 269 25.51 -23.49 56.43
N PRO A 270 25.36 -24.77 56.83
CA PRO A 270 24.19 -25.58 56.50
C PRO A 270 22.86 -24.91 56.87
N LEU A 271 22.78 -24.26 58.03
CA LEU A 271 21.57 -23.55 58.47
C LEU A 271 21.23 -22.35 57.56
N PHE A 272 22.24 -21.58 57.15
CA PHE A 272 22.05 -20.50 56.19
C PHE A 272 21.57 -21.04 54.84
N GLN A 273 22.15 -22.13 54.36
CA GLN A 273 21.75 -22.75 53.09
C GLN A 273 20.35 -23.37 53.14
N GLU A 274 19.91 -23.86 54.31
CA GLU A 274 18.52 -24.30 54.51
C GLU A 274 17.55 -23.12 54.48
N HIS A 275 17.93 -21.98 55.06
CA HIS A 275 17.09 -20.78 55.10
C HIS A 275 17.05 -19.99 53.80
N PHE A 276 18.17 -19.96 53.07
CA PHE A 276 18.33 -19.34 51.75
C PHE A 276 18.85 -20.37 50.74
N PRO A 277 18.00 -21.28 50.25
CA PRO A 277 18.40 -22.29 49.26
C PRO A 277 18.90 -21.70 47.95
N HIS A 278 18.37 -20.54 47.57
CA HIS A 278 18.72 -19.82 46.36
C HIS A 278 19.22 -18.41 46.68
N TYR A 279 20.06 -17.88 45.79
CA TYR A 279 20.59 -16.52 45.93
C TYR A 279 19.47 -15.47 45.97
N SER A 280 18.44 -15.65 45.14
CA SER A 280 17.26 -14.78 45.11
C SER A 280 16.57 -14.68 46.46
N ASP A 281 16.50 -15.77 47.23
CA ASP A 281 15.85 -15.79 48.54
C ASP A 281 16.57 -14.86 49.52
N PHE A 282 17.91 -14.87 49.48
CA PHE A 282 18.74 -13.99 50.29
C PHE A 282 18.62 -12.52 49.87
N VAL A 283 18.60 -12.23 48.57
CA VAL A 283 18.46 -10.85 48.06
C VAL A 283 17.10 -10.27 48.44
N MET A 284 16.01 -11.02 48.26
CA MET A 284 14.67 -10.58 48.66
C MET A 284 14.60 -10.34 50.18
N ASN A 285 15.14 -11.25 50.98
CA ASN A 285 15.16 -11.07 52.44
C ASN A 285 15.95 -9.83 52.85
N TYR A 286 17.09 -9.57 52.21
CA TYR A 286 17.91 -8.39 52.48
C TYR A 286 17.16 -7.10 52.17
N VAL A 287 16.45 -7.06 51.04
CA VAL A 287 15.61 -5.91 50.63
C VAL A 287 14.48 -5.71 51.63
N GLU A 288 13.69 -6.75 51.90
CA GLU A 288 12.55 -6.69 52.84
C GLU A 288 12.97 -6.26 54.25
N ASP A 289 14.11 -6.75 54.74
CA ASP A 289 14.66 -6.34 56.04
C ASP A 289 14.98 -4.84 56.03
N ARG A 290 15.67 -4.34 55.00
CA ARG A 290 15.99 -2.92 54.91
C ARG A 290 14.76 -2.04 54.74
N GLU A 291 13.80 -2.38 53.89
CA GLU A 291 12.56 -1.59 53.72
C GLU A 291 11.74 -1.51 55.02
N ARG A 292 11.86 -2.52 55.89
CA ARG A 292 11.17 -2.52 57.19
C ARG A 292 11.77 -1.51 58.18
N TYR A 293 13.08 -1.28 58.11
CA TYR A 293 13.83 -0.48 59.08
C TYR A 293 14.32 0.86 58.52
N GLU A 294 14.37 1.01 57.20
CA GLU A 294 14.77 2.18 56.44
C GLU A 294 13.55 2.74 55.70
N LEU A 295 13.40 4.07 55.62
CA LEU A 295 12.38 4.72 54.78
C LEU A 295 12.83 4.72 53.31
N PHE A 296 13.12 3.55 52.77
CA PHE A 296 13.62 3.33 51.41
C PHE A 296 12.77 2.27 50.73
N ASP A 297 12.34 2.53 49.49
CA ASP A 297 11.53 1.63 48.68
C ASP A 297 12.36 1.25 47.45
N TYR A 298 12.87 0.02 47.46
CA TYR A 298 13.77 -0.48 46.42
C TYR A 298 13.07 -0.60 45.07
N ARG A 299 11.76 -0.89 45.06
CA ARG A 299 10.99 -0.97 43.80
C ARG A 299 10.85 0.41 43.18
N THR A 300 10.46 1.41 43.96
CA THR A 300 10.35 2.80 43.49
C THR A 300 11.70 3.33 43.02
N GLU A 301 12.79 2.99 43.72
CA GLU A 301 14.13 3.37 43.30
C GLU A 301 14.55 2.64 42.00
N ALA A 302 14.26 1.35 41.85
CA ALA A 302 14.56 0.60 40.63
C ALA A 302 13.85 1.21 39.41
N VAL A 303 12.60 1.64 39.55
CA VAL A 303 11.86 2.34 38.49
C VAL A 303 12.52 3.70 38.17
N SER A 304 13.01 4.42 39.19
CA SER A 304 13.68 5.71 39.02
C SER A 304 15.04 5.57 38.33
N LEU A 305 15.75 4.47 38.58
CA LEU A 305 17.05 4.12 37.99
C LEU A 305 16.93 3.24 36.74
N ALA A 306 15.72 3.08 36.19
CA ALA A 306 15.42 2.03 35.22
C ALA A 306 16.38 2.00 34.01
N ARG A 307 16.76 3.18 33.48
CA ARG A 307 17.70 3.26 32.37
C ARG A 307 19.10 2.79 32.74
N ASP A 308 19.62 3.23 33.88
CA ASP A 308 20.96 2.87 34.38
C ASP A 308 21.06 1.39 34.73
N ILE A 309 19.92 0.75 35.05
CA ILE A 309 19.82 -0.69 35.28
C ILE A 309 19.73 -1.45 33.94
N LEU A 310 18.81 -1.04 33.07
CA LEU A 310 18.49 -1.81 31.85
C LEU A 310 19.61 -1.74 30.81
N GLU A 311 20.25 -0.59 30.59
CA GLU A 311 21.33 -0.47 29.58
C GLU A 311 22.46 -1.51 29.79
N PRO A 312 23.01 -1.72 30.99
CA PRO A 312 24.03 -2.74 31.23
C PRO A 312 23.51 -4.16 31.48
N ARG A 313 22.25 -4.33 31.91
CA ARG A 313 21.72 -5.65 32.35
C ARG A 313 20.69 -6.28 31.42
N LEU A 314 20.35 -5.64 30.30
CA LEU A 314 19.32 -6.16 29.37
C LEU A 314 19.63 -7.59 28.88
N ASP A 315 20.89 -7.90 28.59
CA ASP A 315 21.29 -9.24 28.13
C ASP A 315 21.08 -10.31 29.21
N ASP A 316 21.43 -10.01 30.47
CA ASP A 316 21.20 -10.90 31.60
C ASP A 316 19.70 -11.13 31.83
N ILE A 317 18.90 -10.06 31.75
CA ILE A 317 17.44 -10.13 31.86
C ILE A 317 16.87 -10.99 30.72
N ASN A 318 17.33 -10.78 29.48
CA ASN A 318 16.92 -11.57 28.33
C ASN A 318 17.35 -13.04 28.41
N GLN A 319 18.48 -13.34 29.05
CA GLN A 319 18.87 -14.72 29.35
C GLN A 319 17.87 -15.39 30.30
N VAL A 320 17.40 -14.68 31.34
CA VAL A 320 16.38 -15.18 32.26
C VAL A 320 15.03 -15.33 31.55
N LEU A 321 14.59 -14.34 30.77
CA LEU A 321 13.36 -14.37 29.99
C LEU A 321 13.36 -15.50 28.95
N GLY A 322 14.51 -15.80 28.36
CA GLY A 322 14.69 -16.86 27.37
C GLY A 322 14.30 -18.25 27.89
N ALA A 323 14.44 -18.50 29.19
CA ALA A 323 13.97 -19.75 29.81
C ALA A 323 12.44 -19.95 29.69
N LYS A 324 11.69 -18.86 29.52
CA LYS A 324 10.23 -18.86 29.30
C LYS A 324 9.84 -18.59 27.83
N ASN A 325 10.81 -18.61 26.91
CA ASN A 325 10.63 -18.24 25.50
C ASN A 325 10.25 -16.78 25.30
N GLN A 326 10.71 -15.87 26.17
CA GLN A 326 10.43 -14.44 26.05
C GLN A 326 11.73 -13.66 25.79
N GLU A 327 11.61 -12.50 25.14
CA GLU A 327 12.71 -11.55 24.96
C GLU A 327 12.16 -10.11 25.02
N MET A 328 12.85 -9.25 25.76
CA MET A 328 12.64 -7.81 25.79
C MET A 328 13.40 -7.16 24.63
N ILE A 329 12.67 -6.44 23.77
CA ILE A 329 13.22 -5.64 22.69
C ILE A 329 12.97 -4.16 23.01
N ILE A 330 14.04 -3.36 22.94
CA ILE A 330 13.97 -1.91 23.08
C ILE A 330 14.46 -1.31 21.75
N GLN A 331 13.62 -0.51 21.11
CA GLN A 331 13.89 0.13 19.83
C GLN A 331 13.77 1.65 19.99
N LYS A 332 14.87 2.35 19.75
CA LYS A 332 14.89 3.81 19.73
C LYS A 332 14.29 4.34 18.43
N VAL A 333 13.35 5.26 18.53
CA VAL A 333 12.70 5.95 17.42
C VAL A 333 12.93 7.46 17.57
N ASN A 334 13.46 8.12 16.55
CA ASN A 334 13.65 9.57 16.56
C ASN A 334 12.48 10.27 15.87
N GLY A 335 11.97 11.34 16.50
CA GLY A 335 10.94 12.21 15.95
C GLY A 335 11.50 13.23 14.94
N TYR A 336 10.61 14.09 14.44
CA TYR A 336 10.98 15.13 13.46
C TYR A 336 11.56 16.38 14.11
N SER A 337 11.24 16.63 15.38
CA SER A 337 11.73 17.78 16.12
C SER A 337 13.10 17.49 16.76
N GLN A 338 13.93 18.53 16.89
CA GLN A 338 15.24 18.37 17.49
C GLN A 338 15.13 17.86 18.94
N GLY A 339 15.73 16.70 19.20
CA GLY A 339 15.75 16.09 20.53
C GLY A 339 14.54 15.22 20.86
N GLU A 340 13.59 15.06 19.93
CA GLU A 340 12.46 14.15 20.09
C GLU A 340 12.90 12.72 19.80
N SER A 341 12.85 11.85 20.80
CA SER A 341 13.09 10.41 20.63
C SER A 341 12.38 9.61 21.70
N TRP A 342 11.89 8.43 21.32
CA TRP A 342 11.22 7.48 22.20
C TRP A 342 11.96 6.16 22.19
N ASP A 343 12.09 5.53 23.35
CA ASP A 343 12.61 4.17 23.49
C ASP A 343 11.41 3.22 23.63
N LEU A 344 10.96 2.66 22.51
CA LEU A 344 9.78 1.81 22.46
C LEU A 344 10.15 0.37 22.86
N ALA A 345 9.38 -0.24 23.74
CA ALA A 345 9.67 -1.54 24.31
C ALA A 345 8.57 -2.57 24.02
N TYR A 346 8.99 -3.79 23.75
CA TYR A 346 8.13 -4.92 23.45
C TYR A 346 8.66 -6.20 24.12
N LEU A 347 7.77 -6.95 24.76
CA LEU A 347 8.05 -8.28 25.25
C LEU A 347 7.53 -9.30 24.25
N ARG A 348 8.42 -9.91 23.46
CA ARG A 348 8.02 -10.88 22.44
C ARG A 348 7.98 -12.31 22.95
N ASP A 349 7.07 -13.11 22.39
CA ASP A 349 7.12 -14.57 22.45
C ASP A 349 8.03 -15.09 21.32
N THR A 350 9.20 -15.57 21.69
CA THR A 350 10.23 -16.08 20.76
C THR A 350 9.78 -17.31 19.95
N LYS A 351 8.67 -17.98 20.31
CA LYS A 351 8.10 -19.08 19.52
C LYS A 351 7.12 -18.61 18.46
N ALA A 352 6.47 -17.47 18.68
CA ALA A 352 5.40 -16.99 17.82
C ALA A 352 5.83 -15.81 16.94
N GLU A 353 6.80 -15.00 17.39
CA GLU A 353 7.13 -13.72 16.78
C GLU A 353 8.61 -13.66 16.36
N ASP A 354 8.86 -13.23 15.13
CA ASP A 354 10.22 -12.95 14.66
C ASP A 354 10.77 -11.64 15.25
N ARG A 355 12.09 -11.60 15.46
CA ARG A 355 12.75 -10.46 16.10
C ARG A 355 12.71 -9.22 15.23
N GLU A 356 13.00 -9.39 13.95
CA GLU A 356 13.08 -8.28 13.00
C GLU A 356 11.69 -7.77 12.65
N GLU A 357 10.68 -8.65 12.59
CA GLU A 357 9.28 -8.24 12.47
C GLU A 357 8.81 -7.38 13.66
N VAL A 358 9.17 -7.76 14.90
CA VAL A 358 8.85 -6.93 16.09
C VAL A 358 9.57 -5.59 16.05
N ARG A 359 10.86 -5.56 15.66
CA ARG A 359 11.60 -4.30 15.50
C ARG A 359 11.00 -3.42 14.42
N PHE A 360 10.60 -4.02 13.30
CA PHE A 360 9.92 -3.34 12.21
C PHE A 360 8.59 -2.73 12.68
N TYR A 361 7.77 -3.50 13.41
CA TYR A 361 6.53 -3.03 14.02
C TYR A 361 6.77 -1.83 14.97
N LEU A 362 7.76 -1.93 15.86
CA LEU A 362 8.08 -0.84 16.79
C LEU A 362 8.50 0.43 16.05
N GLU A 363 9.31 0.33 14.99
CA GLU A 363 9.81 1.49 14.27
C GLU A 363 8.78 2.11 13.31
N ASN A 364 8.03 1.26 12.58
CA ASN A 364 7.26 1.66 11.41
C ASN A 364 5.74 1.60 11.61
N GLU A 365 5.25 0.99 12.70
CA GLU A 365 3.84 1.09 13.07
C GLU A 365 3.71 2.01 14.29
N ILE A 366 4.24 1.60 15.44
CA ILE A 366 4.14 2.40 16.67
C ILE A 366 4.98 3.67 16.58
N GLY A 367 6.21 3.57 16.08
CA GLY A 367 7.08 4.73 15.90
C GLY A 367 6.49 5.75 14.91
N ALA A 368 5.89 5.28 13.83
CA ALA A 368 5.20 6.14 12.87
C ALA A 368 3.94 6.79 13.48
N TRP A 369 3.19 6.04 14.30
CA TRP A 369 2.03 6.57 15.02
C TRP A 369 2.42 7.69 15.99
N TYR A 370 3.49 7.51 16.76
CA TYR A 370 4.03 8.54 17.67
C TYR A 370 4.50 9.80 16.92
N LYS A 371 5.08 9.62 15.73
CA LYS A 371 5.52 10.73 14.87
C LYS A 371 4.38 11.44 14.15
N GLY A 372 3.19 10.82 14.07
CA GLY A 372 2.08 11.27 13.22
C GLY A 372 2.32 11.04 11.73
N SER A 373 3.19 10.08 11.37
CA SER A 373 3.47 9.70 9.96
C SER A 373 2.82 8.39 9.54
N LEU A 374 2.19 7.68 10.47
CA LEU A 374 1.39 6.51 10.14
C LEU A 374 0.15 6.95 9.36
N THR A 375 -0.05 6.34 8.20
CA THR A 375 -1.18 6.62 7.33
C THR A 375 -1.90 5.34 6.91
N GLU A 376 -2.99 5.50 6.19
CA GLU A 376 -3.88 4.43 5.73
C GLU A 376 -3.78 4.21 4.23
N LEU A 377 -3.79 2.94 3.86
CA LEU A 377 -4.07 2.45 2.53
C LEU A 377 -5.49 1.91 2.52
N ALA A 378 -6.37 2.53 1.74
CA ALA A 378 -7.77 2.11 1.63
C ALA A 378 -8.03 1.53 0.25
N ILE A 379 -8.60 0.33 0.21
CA ILE A 379 -9.20 -0.23 -1.00
C ILE A 379 -10.64 0.26 -1.07
N ILE A 380 -10.99 0.89 -2.18
CA ILE A 380 -12.32 1.48 -2.40
C ILE A 380 -12.83 1.13 -3.79
N ARG A 381 -14.15 1.06 -3.96
CA ARG A 381 -14.73 0.88 -5.30
C ARG A 381 -14.80 2.20 -6.05
N PHE A 382 -14.79 2.13 -7.38
CA PHE A 382 -14.98 3.30 -8.23
C PHE A 382 -16.34 3.98 -8.06
N GLU A 383 -17.35 3.29 -7.51
CA GLU A 383 -18.66 3.89 -7.20
C GLU A 383 -18.63 4.75 -5.93
N ASP A 384 -17.64 4.54 -5.06
CA ASP A 384 -17.51 5.20 -3.77
C ASP A 384 -16.59 6.43 -3.78
N ILE A 385 -16.11 6.81 -4.96
CA ILE A 385 -15.32 8.03 -5.18
C ILE A 385 -16.28 9.18 -5.51
N ASP A 386 -16.40 10.16 -4.61
CA ASP A 386 -17.08 11.42 -4.88
C ASP A 386 -16.08 12.40 -5.52
N LEU A 387 -16.40 12.85 -6.73
CA LEU A 387 -15.51 13.69 -7.53
C LEU A 387 -15.30 15.10 -6.97
N GLU A 388 -16.25 15.61 -6.17
CA GLU A 388 -16.16 16.95 -5.57
C GLU A 388 -15.63 16.90 -4.14
N LYS A 389 -15.87 15.79 -3.43
CA LYS A 389 -15.55 15.65 -1.99
C LYS A 389 -14.43 14.66 -1.70
N GLY A 390 -13.98 13.88 -2.69
CA GLY A 390 -13.03 12.79 -2.52
C GLY A 390 -13.69 11.52 -2.00
N PHE A 391 -13.01 10.83 -1.09
CA PHE A 391 -13.44 9.56 -0.53
C PHE A 391 -14.80 9.65 0.24
N ASN A 392 -15.79 8.80 -0.10
CA ASN A 392 -17.15 8.89 0.47
C ASN A 392 -17.37 8.15 1.81
N GLY A 393 -16.39 7.39 2.30
CA GLY A 393 -16.46 6.68 3.59
C GLY A 393 -16.60 5.15 3.52
N GLN A 394 -16.92 4.53 2.37
CA GLN A 394 -16.97 3.06 2.27
C GLN A 394 -15.65 2.46 1.77
N GLN A 395 -15.07 1.56 2.58
CA GLN A 395 -13.78 0.90 2.30
C GLN A 395 -13.99 -0.61 2.33
N GLU A 396 -13.38 -1.31 1.37
CA GLU A 396 -13.36 -2.77 1.31
C GLU A 396 -12.29 -3.34 2.26
N ALA A 397 -11.15 -2.66 2.34
CA ALA A 397 -10.05 -3.02 3.24
C ALA A 397 -9.21 -1.79 3.60
N VAL A 398 -8.58 -1.85 4.78
CA VAL A 398 -7.67 -0.82 5.29
C VAL A 398 -6.39 -1.48 5.75
N TYR A 399 -5.26 -0.89 5.39
CA TYR A 399 -3.95 -1.23 5.90
C TYR A 399 -3.27 0.02 6.44
N HIS A 400 -2.33 -0.17 7.37
CA HIS A 400 -1.56 0.93 7.94
C HIS A 400 -0.11 0.86 7.47
N ILE A 401 0.47 2.02 7.15
CA ILE A 401 1.83 2.12 6.66
C ILE A 401 2.48 3.43 7.08
N ASP A 402 3.77 3.42 7.40
CA ASP A 402 4.53 4.65 7.61
C ASP A 402 4.77 5.35 6.26
N ASP A 403 4.27 6.58 6.11
CA ASP A 403 4.48 7.40 4.91
C ASP A 403 5.97 7.65 4.63
N ASN A 404 6.84 7.62 5.66
CA ASN A 404 8.29 7.75 5.48
C ASN A 404 8.92 6.60 4.68
N LEU A 405 8.26 5.45 4.58
CA LEU A 405 8.73 4.33 3.77
C LEU A 405 8.40 4.51 2.29
N LEU A 406 7.51 5.46 1.96
CA LEU A 406 6.94 5.68 0.64
C LEU A 406 7.61 6.83 -0.12
N LEU A 407 8.95 6.74 -0.27
CA LEU A 407 9.78 7.81 -0.85
C LEU A 407 9.83 7.81 -2.38
N GLN A 408 9.54 6.68 -3.03
CA GLN A 408 9.69 6.53 -4.48
C GLN A 408 8.40 5.95 -5.07
N ASP A 409 8.52 4.93 -5.91
CA ASP A 409 7.39 4.19 -6.47
C ASP A 409 6.55 3.58 -5.35
N LYS A 410 5.51 4.32 -4.95
CA LYS A 410 4.70 4.01 -3.77
C LYS A 410 3.97 2.69 -3.94
N LEU A 411 3.44 2.41 -5.13
CA LEU A 411 2.74 1.17 -5.40
C LEU A 411 3.65 -0.04 -5.21
N LYS A 412 4.83 -0.04 -5.83
CA LYS A 412 5.78 -1.16 -5.67
C LYS A 412 6.26 -1.31 -4.24
N GLN A 413 6.48 -0.20 -3.54
CA GLN A 413 6.90 -0.21 -2.13
C GLN A 413 5.81 -0.78 -1.21
N VAL A 414 4.55 -0.47 -1.48
CA VAL A 414 3.38 -1.01 -0.78
C VAL A 414 3.21 -2.50 -1.08
N GLN A 415 3.25 -2.89 -2.36
CA GLN A 415 3.10 -4.29 -2.79
C GLN A 415 4.18 -5.22 -2.22
N HIS A 416 5.42 -4.73 -2.12
CA HIS A 416 6.50 -5.50 -1.50
C HIS A 416 6.22 -5.86 -0.03
N ARG A 417 5.41 -5.04 0.67
CA ARG A 417 5.09 -5.21 2.09
C ARG A 417 3.76 -5.90 2.32
N ILE A 418 2.81 -5.68 1.41
CA ILE A 418 1.45 -6.20 1.49
C ILE A 418 1.18 -6.95 0.18
N PRO A 419 1.54 -8.25 0.10
CA PRO A 419 1.41 -9.04 -1.12
C PRO A 419 -0.02 -9.11 -1.67
N ASP A 420 -1.04 -8.96 -0.81
CA ASP A 420 -2.45 -8.92 -1.23
C ASP A 420 -2.76 -7.76 -2.19
N LEU A 421 -1.88 -6.75 -2.27
CA LEU A 421 -2.01 -5.59 -3.15
C LEU A 421 -1.33 -5.77 -4.52
N GLU A 422 -0.76 -6.94 -4.82
CA GLU A 422 -0.09 -7.24 -6.12
C GLU A 422 -1.02 -7.07 -7.33
N ARG A 423 -2.34 -7.19 -7.14
CA ARG A 423 -3.34 -7.04 -8.22
C ARG A 423 -3.47 -5.60 -8.76
N PHE A 424 -3.09 -4.60 -7.97
CA PHE A 424 -3.21 -3.21 -8.36
C PHE A 424 -2.08 -2.82 -9.33
N VAL A 425 -2.40 -2.05 -10.35
CA VAL A 425 -1.45 -1.54 -11.34
C VAL A 425 -1.47 -0.02 -11.37
N GLU A 426 -0.38 0.60 -11.85
CA GLU A 426 -0.28 2.05 -11.99
C GLU A 426 -1.30 2.55 -13.03
N ALA A 427 -1.87 3.74 -12.81
CA ALA A 427 -2.84 4.33 -13.72
C ALA A 427 -2.32 4.46 -15.17
N GLU A 428 -1.03 4.80 -15.32
CA GLU A 428 -0.39 4.94 -16.64
C GLU A 428 -0.31 3.59 -17.40
N GLU A 429 -0.26 2.47 -16.68
CA GLU A 429 -0.27 1.13 -17.28
C GLU A 429 -1.69 0.69 -17.64
N VAL A 430 -2.67 1.04 -16.81
CA VAL A 430 -4.10 0.86 -17.10
C VAL A 430 -4.51 1.59 -18.37
N GLU A 431 -4.10 2.86 -18.54
CA GLU A 431 -4.36 3.62 -19.77
C GLU A 431 -3.78 2.94 -21.01
N LYS A 432 -2.57 2.39 -20.91
CA LYS A 432 -1.95 1.66 -22.02
C LYS A 432 -2.75 0.40 -22.38
N GLN A 433 -3.25 -0.34 -21.38
CA GLN A 433 -4.06 -1.53 -21.60
C GLN A 433 -5.42 -1.21 -22.23
N LEU A 434 -6.09 -0.15 -21.77
CA LEU A 434 -7.37 0.29 -22.34
C LEU A 434 -7.20 0.71 -23.80
N ASN A 435 -6.17 1.51 -24.10
CA ASN A 435 -5.85 1.93 -25.47
C ASN A 435 -5.53 0.73 -26.40
N GLN A 436 -4.75 -0.26 -25.91
CA GLN A 436 -4.46 -1.47 -26.68
C GLN A 436 -5.68 -2.37 -26.90
N THR A 437 -6.58 -2.45 -25.92
CA THR A 437 -7.82 -3.23 -26.04
C THR A 437 -8.76 -2.59 -27.07
N GLN A 438 -8.79 -1.26 -27.15
CA GLN A 438 -9.50 -0.54 -28.21
C GLN A 438 -8.91 -0.82 -29.60
N ASP A 439 -7.59 -0.81 -29.74
CA ASP A 439 -6.92 -1.13 -31.00
C ASP A 439 -7.20 -2.58 -31.44
N LEU A 440 -7.16 -3.53 -30.49
CA LEU A 440 -7.46 -4.95 -30.75
C LEU A 440 -8.94 -5.22 -31.03
N ALA A 441 -9.85 -4.51 -30.38
CA ALA A 441 -11.29 -4.58 -30.68
C ALA A 441 -11.58 -4.02 -32.07
N ALA A 442 -10.92 -2.92 -32.46
CA ALA A 442 -11.00 -2.36 -33.80
C ALA A 442 -10.41 -3.30 -34.88
N GLU A 443 -9.33 -4.03 -34.57
CA GLU A 443 -8.75 -5.03 -35.47
C GLU A 443 -9.58 -6.32 -35.58
N LYS A 444 -10.19 -6.78 -34.50
CA LYS A 444 -11.12 -7.93 -34.52
C LYS A 444 -12.42 -7.61 -35.26
N GLU A 445 -12.98 -6.41 -35.08
CA GLU A 445 -14.10 -5.94 -35.91
C GLU A 445 -13.69 -5.96 -37.40
N ALA A 446 -12.49 -5.47 -37.75
CA ALA A 446 -12.02 -5.51 -39.14
C ALA A 446 -11.84 -6.94 -39.71
N SER A 447 -11.50 -7.92 -38.87
CA SER A 447 -11.33 -9.33 -39.29
C SER A 447 -12.64 -10.12 -39.36
N GLU A 448 -13.60 -9.89 -38.45
CA GLU A 448 -14.90 -10.61 -38.49
C GLU A 448 -15.81 -10.12 -39.63
N TYR A 449 -15.65 -8.88 -40.07
CA TYR A 449 -16.27 -8.38 -41.31
C TYR A 449 -15.53 -8.82 -42.60
N SER A 450 -14.48 -9.66 -42.50
CA SER A 450 -13.69 -10.16 -43.63
C SER A 450 -13.94 -11.64 -43.99
N LEU A 451 -15.00 -12.28 -43.48
CA LEU A 451 -15.40 -13.65 -43.83
C LEU A 451 -16.44 -13.73 -44.96
#